data_AF-Q6CWW2-F1
#
_entry.id   AF-Q6CWW2-F1
#
_cell.length_a   1.000
_cell.length_b   1.000
_cell.length_c   1.000
_cell.angle_alpha   90.00
_cell.angle_beta   90.00
_cell.angle_gamma   90.00
#
_symmetry.space_group_name_H-M   'P 1'
#
loop_
_entity.id
_entity.type
_entity.pdbx_description
1 polymer ?
#
loop_
_entity_poly.entity_id
_entity_poly.type
_entity_poly.pdbx_seq_one_letter_code
_entity_poly.pdbx_strand_id
1 'polypeptide(L)'
;MSTVTLRRLVTLSFALCYVLLGVPLWYRLTTIYRAPLPAEYIESLHANLHEDIHLTIPVYVQSDIYNFPDVCDAIQRQADELLQSADEHQRKVQWSLQILPFKEGETDPNNDHVVKLVLDESMGLTIPQLTKETIIFFNDESLVNNDLPFFVAQALIEHTFKIEWEHFSKYHQNSVKSDSKSRNMAVNYDPNIHISISLLTGDAEPIAWDIDATLREYFTPIRDLLSPLVNFTVDTGIEYHNDLNLHSLSNAEYVSWNDLSHTLDLSDLFSVNHYREQNSINLAIVFPSVETGSLAFINETGNGIDWKSFLVPQWGVVVINKDPLPTNAYITNDYLADVISTFAHDIFKLLGLSEVAEDMNSPLVRIDSFKRKVIIDNLEKSVTTLSSLVSMTNHLQQMSIPREVLEDVNNALNLRLQIVDLLNNPELGSDEIWNEALRLSNRLVKICERAFFHKEMVQQTFFPQEHKIAVYLPLLGPITVVTFTAFFKSLKEVITKSKKEDGKDGKADDKGQKAE
;
A
#
# COMPACT_ATOMS: atom_id res chain seq x y z
N MET A 1 18.56 -7.37 -75.55
CA MET A 1 17.76 -8.19 -74.61
C MET A 1 16.43 -8.51 -75.27
N SER A 2 15.92 -9.75 -75.16
CA SER A 2 14.57 -10.05 -75.65
C SER A 2 13.53 -9.39 -74.72
N THR A 3 12.36 -9.02 -75.25
CA THR A 3 11.25 -8.47 -74.46
C THR A 3 10.83 -9.40 -73.31
N VAL A 4 11.05 -10.70 -73.49
CA VAL A 4 10.82 -11.75 -72.49
C VAL A 4 11.83 -11.68 -71.34
N THR A 5 13.12 -11.44 -71.61
CA THR A 5 14.13 -11.30 -70.55
C THR A 5 13.94 -10.03 -69.72
N LEU A 6 13.51 -8.93 -70.36
CA LEU A 6 13.20 -7.67 -69.65
C LEU A 6 12.02 -7.84 -68.69
N ARG A 7 10.91 -8.43 -69.16
CA ARG A 7 9.72 -8.69 -68.34
C ARG A 7 10.02 -9.56 -67.12
N ARG A 8 10.89 -10.57 -67.27
CA ARG A 8 11.33 -11.44 -66.18
C ARG A 8 12.18 -10.71 -65.15
N LEU A 9 13.07 -9.84 -65.61
CA LEU A 9 13.93 -9.05 -64.74
C LEU A 9 13.09 -8.04 -63.93
N VAL A 10 12.07 -7.43 -64.57
CA VAL A 10 11.11 -6.54 -63.91
C VAL A 10 10.27 -7.28 -62.86
N THR A 11 9.68 -8.45 -63.18
CA THR A 11 8.88 -9.20 -62.20
C THR A 11 9.72 -9.70 -61.02
N LEU A 12 10.95 -10.13 -61.28
CA LEU A 12 11.89 -10.53 -60.23
C LEU A 12 12.30 -9.34 -59.37
N SER A 13 12.58 -8.17 -59.96
CA SER A 13 12.90 -6.94 -59.23
C SER A 13 11.75 -6.48 -58.34
N PHE A 14 10.50 -6.57 -58.79
CA PHE A 14 9.33 -6.24 -57.97
C PHE A 14 9.12 -7.23 -56.82
N ALA A 15 9.25 -8.53 -57.07
CA ALA A 15 9.17 -9.55 -56.02
C ALA A 15 10.28 -9.38 -54.97
N LEU A 16 11.51 -9.09 -55.43
CA LEU A 16 12.66 -8.87 -54.57
C LEU A 16 12.50 -7.58 -53.74
N CYS A 17 12.01 -6.50 -54.33
CA CYS A 17 11.67 -5.27 -53.62
C CYS A 17 10.57 -5.50 -52.56
N TYR A 18 9.51 -6.24 -52.93
CA TYR A 18 8.42 -6.57 -52.01
C TYR A 18 8.91 -7.38 -50.79
N VAL A 19 9.77 -8.38 -51.00
CA VAL A 19 10.29 -9.24 -49.93
C VAL A 19 11.38 -8.54 -49.10
N LEU A 20 12.30 -7.80 -49.73
CA LEU A 20 13.43 -7.19 -49.02
C LEU A 20 13.12 -5.83 -48.39
N LEU A 21 12.16 -5.07 -48.94
CA LEU A 21 11.78 -3.77 -48.40
C LEU A 21 10.37 -3.79 -47.81
N GLY A 22 9.40 -4.35 -48.54
CA GLY A 22 7.99 -4.37 -48.12
C GLY A 22 7.75 -5.16 -46.83
N VAL A 23 8.21 -6.41 -46.77
CA VAL A 23 8.02 -7.27 -45.59
C VAL A 23 8.74 -6.73 -44.35
N PRO A 24 10.03 -6.32 -44.39
CA PRO A 24 10.71 -5.77 -43.22
C PRO A 24 10.16 -4.43 -42.76
N LEU A 25 9.72 -3.57 -43.69
CA LEU A 25 9.12 -2.28 -43.36
C LEU A 25 7.73 -2.47 -42.73
N TRP A 26 6.93 -3.38 -43.27
CA TRP A 26 5.66 -3.77 -42.64
C TRP A 26 5.90 -4.38 -41.26
N TYR A 27 6.83 -5.32 -41.12
CA TYR A 27 7.17 -5.91 -39.82
C TYR A 27 7.59 -4.83 -38.82
N ARG A 28 8.53 -3.94 -39.19
CA ARG A 28 9.02 -2.87 -38.29
C ARG A 28 7.95 -1.83 -37.93
N LEU A 29 7.06 -1.47 -38.86
CA LEU A 29 5.93 -0.56 -38.57
C LEU A 29 4.82 -1.25 -37.77
N THR A 30 4.78 -2.58 -37.78
CA THR A 30 3.76 -3.36 -37.08
C THR A 30 4.23 -3.99 -35.77
N THR A 31 5.54 -4.01 -35.49
CA THR A 31 6.07 -4.44 -34.19
C THR A 31 5.71 -3.44 -33.11
N ILE A 32 5.14 -3.94 -32.01
CA ILE A 32 4.88 -3.15 -30.81
C ILE A 32 6.21 -2.96 -30.07
N TYR A 33 6.53 -1.73 -29.68
CA TYR A 33 7.71 -1.46 -28.88
C TYR A 33 7.56 -2.07 -27.48
N ARG A 34 8.60 -2.76 -27.02
CA ARG A 34 8.69 -3.34 -25.68
C ARG A 34 10.04 -2.99 -25.08
N ALA A 35 10.03 -2.20 -24.01
CA ALA A 35 11.22 -1.96 -23.21
C ALA A 35 11.60 -3.24 -22.43
N PRO A 36 12.90 -3.58 -22.33
CA PRO A 36 13.35 -4.75 -21.56
C PRO A 36 13.28 -4.45 -20.07
N LEU A 37 12.46 -5.17 -19.33
CA LEU A 37 12.35 -5.06 -17.88
C LEU A 37 13.40 -5.96 -17.19
N PRO A 38 13.94 -5.57 -16.01
CA PRO A 38 14.87 -6.38 -15.23
C PRO A 38 14.14 -7.54 -14.50
N ALA A 39 13.53 -8.44 -15.27
CA ALA A 39 12.66 -9.50 -14.78
C ALA A 39 13.37 -10.46 -13.81
N GLU A 40 14.55 -10.97 -14.18
CA GLU A 40 15.32 -11.91 -13.35
C GLU A 40 15.67 -11.33 -11.97
N TYR A 41 16.02 -10.04 -11.93
CA TYR A 41 16.32 -9.35 -10.67
C TYR A 41 15.06 -9.21 -9.80
N ILE A 42 13.94 -8.78 -10.38
CA ILE A 42 12.67 -8.64 -9.65
C ILE A 42 12.18 -10.00 -9.12
N GLU A 43 12.31 -11.07 -9.90
CA GLU A 43 11.93 -12.42 -9.48
C GLU A 43 12.82 -12.93 -8.34
N SER A 44 14.14 -12.70 -8.41
CA SER A 44 15.05 -13.03 -7.31
C SER A 44 14.73 -12.26 -6.03
N LEU A 45 14.37 -10.99 -6.17
CA LEU A 45 13.99 -10.12 -5.07
C LEU A 45 12.67 -10.54 -4.42
N HIS A 46 11.70 -11.00 -5.24
CA HIS A 46 10.43 -11.49 -4.74
C HIS A 46 10.56 -12.85 -4.03
N ALA A 47 11.50 -13.69 -4.45
CA ALA A 47 11.80 -14.93 -3.73
C ALA A 47 12.42 -14.66 -2.35
N ASN A 48 13.25 -13.63 -2.24
CA ASN A 48 14.00 -13.27 -1.03
C ASN A 48 13.62 -11.86 -0.53
N LEU A 49 12.34 -11.64 -0.22
CA LEU A 49 11.79 -10.30 0.09
C LEU A 49 12.52 -9.52 1.19
N HIS A 50 13.05 -10.22 2.20
CA HIS A 50 13.57 -9.62 3.44
C HIS A 50 15.04 -9.96 3.73
N GLU A 51 15.73 -10.67 2.82
CA GLU A 51 17.10 -11.13 3.04
C GLU A 51 18.09 -9.96 3.17
N ASP A 52 17.82 -8.86 2.46
CA ASP A 52 18.64 -7.65 2.46
C ASP A 52 18.18 -6.59 3.47
N ILE A 53 17.16 -6.88 4.28
CA ILE A 53 16.58 -5.94 5.24
C ILE A 53 16.99 -6.35 6.66
N HIS A 54 17.75 -5.47 7.33
CA HIS A 54 18.09 -5.55 8.74
C HIS A 54 17.68 -4.25 9.45
N LEU A 55 16.51 -4.22 10.06
CA LEU A 55 16.00 -3.01 10.72
C LEU A 55 16.74 -2.74 12.04
N THR A 56 17.53 -1.67 12.11
CA THR A 56 18.23 -1.25 13.33
C THR A 56 17.51 -0.11 14.04
N ILE A 57 17.18 -0.27 15.32
CA ILE A 57 16.51 0.77 16.13
C ILE A 57 17.45 1.21 17.25
N PRO A 58 17.94 2.48 17.27
CA PRO A 58 18.78 2.97 18.34
C PRO A 58 17.96 3.22 19.61
N VAL A 59 18.51 2.82 20.74
CA VAL A 59 17.94 3.05 22.08
C VAL A 59 19.04 3.55 22.99
N TYR A 60 18.83 4.71 23.60
CA TYR A 60 19.82 5.34 24.47
C TYR A 60 19.54 5.02 25.93
N VAL A 61 20.56 4.59 26.68
CA VAL A 61 20.43 4.28 28.10
C VAL A 61 21.01 5.42 28.93
N GLN A 62 20.17 5.99 29.80
CA GLN A 62 20.53 7.02 30.77
C GLN A 62 20.43 6.46 32.19
N SER A 63 21.46 6.74 33.01
CA SER A 63 21.42 6.54 34.45
C SER A 63 21.93 7.78 35.16
N ASP A 64 21.14 8.29 36.10
CA ASP A 64 21.45 9.53 36.82
C ASP A 64 22.30 9.27 38.08
N ILE A 65 22.28 8.03 38.62
CA ILE A 65 22.87 7.70 39.94
C ILE A 65 24.19 6.95 39.79
N TYR A 66 24.21 5.93 38.93
CA TYR A 66 25.37 5.06 38.77
C TYR A 66 25.90 5.16 37.34
N ASN A 67 27.22 5.29 37.20
CA ASN A 67 27.85 5.14 35.89
C ASN A 67 28.08 3.67 35.61
N PHE A 68 27.38 3.13 34.62
CA PHE A 68 27.48 1.73 34.23
C PHE A 68 28.28 1.58 32.92
N PRO A 69 29.58 1.22 32.97
CA PRO A 69 30.40 1.13 31.77
C PRO A 69 29.96 0.00 30.82
N ASP A 70 29.50 -1.13 31.37
CA ASP A 70 29.24 -2.36 30.59
C ASP A 70 27.73 -2.66 30.43
N VAL A 71 26.83 -1.81 30.95
CA VAL A 71 25.39 -2.10 30.95
C VAL A 71 24.80 -2.07 29.55
N CYS A 72 25.25 -1.16 28.68
CA CYS A 72 24.78 -1.13 27.28
C CYS A 72 25.12 -2.45 26.58
N ASP A 73 26.36 -2.94 26.70
CA ASP A 73 26.80 -4.21 26.10
C ASP A 73 26.10 -5.43 26.70
N ALA A 74 25.76 -5.38 27.98
CA ALA A 74 25.01 -6.43 28.65
C ALA A 74 23.55 -6.46 28.17
N ILE A 75 22.89 -5.31 28.06
CA ILE A 75 21.52 -5.19 27.54
C ILE A 75 21.49 -5.62 26.08
N GLN A 76 22.47 -5.19 25.26
CA GLN A 76 22.56 -5.58 23.84
C GLN A 76 22.56 -7.11 23.69
N ARG A 77 23.42 -7.81 24.46
CA ARG A 77 23.49 -9.28 24.42
C ARG A 77 22.16 -9.94 24.82
N GLN A 78 21.51 -9.43 25.86
CA GLN A 78 20.21 -9.96 26.30
C GLN A 78 19.10 -9.68 25.28
N ALA A 79 19.07 -8.49 24.67
CA ALA A 79 18.12 -8.13 23.63
C ALA A 79 18.32 -9.00 22.38
N ASP A 80 19.56 -9.19 21.93
CA ASP A 80 19.88 -10.04 20.78
C ASP A 80 19.49 -11.51 21.04
N GLU A 81 19.74 -12.02 22.25
CA GLU A 81 19.34 -13.38 22.64
C GLU A 81 17.81 -13.54 22.67
N LEU A 82 17.08 -12.57 23.23
CA LEU A 82 15.61 -12.55 23.22
C LEU A 82 15.06 -12.52 21.79
N LEU A 83 15.60 -11.64 20.94
CA LEU A 83 15.16 -11.53 19.54
C LEU A 83 15.48 -12.80 18.73
N GLN A 84 16.61 -13.44 19.01
CA GLN A 84 17.01 -14.70 18.37
C GLN A 84 16.23 -15.91 18.90
N SER A 85 15.78 -15.87 20.16
CA SER A 85 14.99 -16.95 20.78
C SER A 85 13.64 -17.16 20.09
N ALA A 86 13.10 -16.14 19.41
CA ALA A 86 11.97 -16.35 18.50
C ALA A 86 12.40 -17.18 17.29
N ASP A 87 11.68 -18.28 17.06
CA ASP A 87 11.85 -19.25 15.98
C ASP A 87 12.32 -18.58 14.67
N GLU A 88 13.53 -18.93 14.20
CA GLU A 88 14.09 -18.43 12.93
C GLU A 88 13.15 -18.63 11.73
N HIS A 89 12.37 -19.72 11.75
CA HIS A 89 11.43 -20.08 10.69
C HIS A 89 10.14 -19.22 10.71
N GLN A 90 9.94 -18.47 11.78
CA GLN A 90 8.78 -17.61 12.00
C GLN A 90 9.10 -16.12 11.83
N ARG A 91 10.37 -15.73 11.67
CA ARG A 91 10.73 -14.32 11.46
C ARG A 91 10.38 -13.88 10.04
N LYS A 92 9.64 -12.77 9.95
CA LYS A 92 9.34 -12.07 8.71
C LYS A 92 10.57 -11.25 8.31
N VAL A 93 11.04 -10.35 9.19
CA VAL A 93 12.15 -9.41 8.94
C VAL A 93 13.19 -9.51 10.05
N GLN A 94 14.47 -9.40 9.71
CA GLN A 94 15.55 -9.33 10.69
C GLN A 94 15.59 -7.91 11.28
N TRP A 95 15.60 -7.79 12.59
CA TRP A 95 15.71 -6.51 13.27
C TRP A 95 16.54 -6.62 14.54
N SER A 96 17.11 -5.51 14.99
CA SER A 96 17.90 -5.43 16.22
C SER A 96 17.66 -4.09 16.92
N LEU A 97 17.77 -4.12 18.25
CA LEU A 97 17.90 -2.92 19.06
C LEU A 97 19.38 -2.60 19.18
N GLN A 98 19.78 -1.38 18.89
CA GLN A 98 21.15 -0.92 19.10
C GLN A 98 21.20 -0.08 20.37
N ILE A 99 21.76 -0.67 21.43
CA ILE A 99 21.83 -0.02 22.74
C ILE A 99 23.05 0.89 22.81
N LEU A 100 22.82 2.19 22.98
CA LEU A 100 23.84 3.23 23.00
C LEU A 100 23.86 3.99 24.33
N PRO A 101 25.01 4.50 24.78
CA PRO A 101 25.07 5.36 25.96
C PRO A 101 24.43 6.73 25.65
N PHE A 102 23.63 7.25 26.58
CA PHE A 102 23.08 8.60 26.49
C PHE A 102 24.18 9.67 26.56
N LYS A 103 24.12 10.68 25.68
CA LYS A 103 25.07 11.79 25.65
C LYS A 103 24.32 13.12 25.67
N GLU A 104 24.49 13.87 26.75
CA GLU A 104 23.89 15.19 26.90
C GLU A 104 24.24 16.12 25.73
N GLY A 105 23.21 16.60 25.01
CA GLY A 105 23.33 17.54 23.89
C GLY A 105 23.33 16.90 22.49
N GLU A 106 23.60 15.60 22.38
CA GLU A 106 23.48 14.85 21.11
C GLU A 106 22.13 14.13 20.99
N THR A 107 21.51 13.76 22.11
CA THR A 107 20.27 12.98 22.18
C THR A 107 19.11 13.80 22.76
N ASP A 108 17.94 13.74 22.10
CA ASP A 108 16.71 14.43 22.54
C ASP A 108 15.66 13.40 22.98
N PRO A 109 15.27 13.34 24.27
CA PRO A 109 14.26 12.41 24.78
C PRO A 109 12.86 12.52 24.13
N ASN A 110 12.57 13.62 23.41
CA ASN A 110 11.32 13.76 22.67
C ASN A 110 11.37 13.07 21.31
N ASN A 111 12.55 12.95 20.71
CA ASN A 111 12.74 12.44 19.36
C ASN A 111 13.33 11.03 19.35
N ASP A 112 14.19 10.73 20.31
CA ASP A 112 14.92 9.48 20.44
C ASP A 112 14.32 8.59 21.55
N HIS A 113 14.44 7.28 21.38
CA HIS A 113 14.03 6.32 22.41
C HIS A 113 15.07 6.29 23.54
N VAL A 114 14.68 6.73 24.73
CA VAL A 114 15.57 6.81 25.90
C VAL A 114 15.07 5.92 27.03
N VAL A 115 15.92 5.02 27.51
CA VAL A 115 15.69 4.22 28.71
C VAL A 115 16.28 4.94 29.90
N LYS A 116 15.43 5.33 30.85
CA LYS A 116 15.86 5.99 32.07
C LYS A 116 15.87 5.01 33.23
N LEU A 117 17.06 4.75 33.78
CA LEU A 117 17.26 3.87 34.93
C LEU A 117 17.14 4.68 36.23
N VAL A 118 16.14 4.37 37.05
CA VAL A 118 15.85 5.05 38.32
C VAL A 118 15.90 4.05 39.48
N LEU A 119 16.60 4.40 40.56
CA LEU A 119 16.66 3.58 41.77
C LEU A 119 15.34 3.70 42.55
N ASP A 120 14.74 2.58 42.92
CA ASP A 120 13.48 2.50 43.68
C ASP A 120 13.47 1.26 44.61
N GLU A 121 12.44 1.12 45.45
CA GLU A 121 12.28 0.01 46.39
C GLU A 121 11.99 -1.33 45.68
N SER A 122 11.35 -1.28 44.50
CA SER A 122 10.96 -2.45 43.72
C SER A 122 11.27 -2.29 42.24
N MET A 123 11.48 -3.41 41.54
CA MET A 123 11.56 -3.37 40.08
C MET A 123 10.21 -3.04 39.46
N GLY A 124 10.21 -2.14 38.48
CA GLY A 124 8.99 -1.67 37.84
C GLY A 124 9.27 -1.00 36.50
N LEU A 125 8.20 -0.83 35.73
CA LEU A 125 8.23 -0.20 34.41
C LEU A 125 7.17 0.89 34.37
N THR A 126 7.52 2.05 33.82
CA THR A 126 6.57 3.10 33.48
C THR A 126 6.96 3.73 32.17
N ILE A 127 5.99 3.86 31.26
CA ILE A 127 6.16 4.52 29.97
C ILE A 127 5.28 5.79 30.03
N PRO A 128 5.87 7.00 30.11
CA PRO A 128 5.10 8.22 30.13
C PRO A 128 4.34 8.42 28.82
N GLN A 129 3.15 9.04 28.88
CA GLN A 129 2.29 9.14 27.70
C GLN A 129 2.81 10.12 26.63
N LEU A 130 3.56 11.16 27.02
CA LEU A 130 3.94 12.26 26.13
C LEU A 130 5.43 12.29 25.75
N THR A 131 6.20 11.27 26.13
CA THR A 131 7.63 11.16 25.79
C THR A 131 7.92 9.80 25.19
N LYS A 132 9.08 9.68 24.53
CA LYS A 132 9.60 8.41 24.02
C LYS A 132 10.51 7.71 25.05
N GLU A 133 10.30 8.04 26.32
CA GLU A 133 11.09 7.52 27.43
C GLU A 133 10.49 6.22 27.98
N THR A 134 11.36 5.28 28.33
CA THR A 134 10.99 4.08 29.07
C THR A 134 11.68 4.14 30.42
N ILE A 135 10.90 4.41 31.48
CA ILE A 135 11.43 4.52 32.84
C ILE A 135 11.43 3.14 33.48
N ILE A 136 12.61 2.72 33.90
CA ILE A 136 12.85 1.42 34.53
C ILE A 136 13.30 1.66 35.95
N PHE A 137 12.48 1.19 36.88
CA PHE A 137 12.77 1.20 38.30
C PHE A 137 13.56 -0.06 38.65
N PHE A 138 14.69 0.10 39.34
CA PHE A 138 15.54 -1.02 39.78
C PHE A 138 15.92 -0.83 41.25
N ASN A 139 16.25 -1.93 41.93
CA ASN A 139 16.70 -1.91 43.32
C ASN A 139 18.12 -2.47 43.44
N ASP A 140 18.75 -2.27 44.60
CA ASP A 140 20.14 -2.72 44.80
C ASP A 140 20.27 -4.26 44.75
N GLU A 141 19.21 -5.01 45.10
CA GLU A 141 19.20 -6.47 45.06
C GLU A 141 19.26 -7.00 43.62
N SER A 142 18.46 -6.45 42.70
CA SER A 142 18.48 -6.84 41.28
C SER A 142 19.79 -6.47 40.59
N LEU A 143 20.46 -5.41 41.08
CA LEU A 143 21.78 -5.03 40.62
C LEU A 143 22.84 -6.07 41.01
N VAL A 144 22.81 -6.56 42.25
CA VAL A 144 23.74 -7.60 42.75
C VAL A 144 23.54 -8.91 42.01
N ASN A 145 22.30 -9.26 41.68
CA ASN A 145 21.96 -10.48 40.95
C ASN A 145 22.21 -10.37 39.42
N ASN A 146 22.54 -9.17 38.93
CA ASN A 146 22.70 -8.88 37.50
C ASN A 146 21.43 -9.13 36.67
N ASP A 147 20.26 -8.89 37.27
CA ASP A 147 18.95 -9.06 36.62
C ASP A 147 18.58 -7.84 35.76
N LEU A 148 19.19 -6.68 36.04
CA LEU A 148 18.88 -5.40 35.38
C LEU A 148 18.98 -5.47 33.84
N PRO A 149 20.05 -5.99 33.21
CA PRO A 149 20.15 -6.01 31.75
C PRO A 149 19.05 -6.85 31.09
N PHE A 150 18.67 -7.97 31.71
CA PHE A 150 17.60 -8.83 31.22
C PHE A 150 16.24 -8.13 31.36
N PHE A 151 15.96 -7.52 32.52
CA PHE A 151 14.72 -6.78 32.75
C PHE A 151 14.54 -5.61 31.78
N VAL A 152 15.62 -4.88 31.47
CA VAL A 152 15.60 -3.79 30.48
C VAL A 152 15.32 -4.32 29.07
N ALA A 153 16.00 -5.39 28.66
CA ALA A 153 15.78 -6.00 27.35
C ALA A 153 14.33 -6.50 27.20
N GLN A 154 13.78 -7.14 28.24
CA GLN A 154 12.39 -7.57 28.29
C GLN A 154 11.41 -6.38 28.21
N ALA A 155 11.63 -5.32 29.00
CA ALA A 155 10.81 -4.12 28.98
C ALA A 155 10.78 -3.42 27.61
N LEU A 156 11.91 -3.41 26.91
CA LEU A 156 12.00 -2.87 25.56
C LEU A 156 11.24 -3.72 24.55
N ILE A 157 11.48 -5.03 24.51
CA ILE A 157 10.93 -5.89 23.46
C ILE A 157 9.44 -6.21 23.69
N GLU A 158 9.06 -6.58 24.92
CA GLU A 158 7.70 -7.07 25.22
C GLU A 158 6.69 -5.94 25.48
N HIS A 159 7.16 -4.74 25.84
CA HIS A 159 6.29 -3.60 26.10
C HIS A 159 6.52 -2.46 25.12
N THR A 160 7.73 -1.87 25.07
CA THR A 160 7.99 -0.66 24.26
C THR A 160 7.84 -0.93 22.75
N PHE A 161 8.48 -1.98 22.24
CA PHE A 161 8.51 -2.40 20.83
C PHE A 161 7.68 -3.65 20.58
N LYS A 162 6.62 -3.84 21.39
CA LYS A 162 5.72 -4.99 21.29
C LYS A 162 5.12 -5.14 19.89
N ILE A 163 4.76 -4.02 19.25
CA ILE A 163 4.16 -4.01 17.91
C ILE A 163 5.14 -4.56 16.88
N GLU A 164 6.41 -4.14 16.92
CA GLU A 164 7.47 -4.66 16.05
C GLU A 164 7.73 -6.13 16.32
N TRP A 165 7.79 -6.51 17.60
CA TRP A 165 7.98 -7.89 17.99
C TRP A 165 6.86 -8.77 17.44
N GLU A 166 5.59 -8.43 17.64
CA GLU A 166 4.43 -9.18 17.17
C GLU A 166 4.28 -9.18 15.64
N HIS A 167 4.70 -8.12 14.96
CA HIS A 167 4.59 -8.00 13.52
C HIS A 167 5.74 -8.71 12.77
N PHE A 168 6.97 -8.57 13.27
CA PHE A 168 8.16 -9.11 12.61
C PHE A 168 8.48 -10.54 13.04
N SER A 169 8.04 -10.97 14.23
CA SER A 169 8.02 -12.39 14.60
C SER A 169 6.59 -12.92 14.35
N LYS A 170 6.41 -14.03 13.64
CA LYS A 170 5.08 -14.69 13.53
C LYS A 170 4.63 -15.34 14.85
N TYR A 171 5.04 -14.80 15.99
CA TYR A 171 4.82 -15.33 17.35
C TYR A 171 3.32 -15.45 17.70
N HIS A 172 2.42 -14.78 16.95
CA HIS A 172 0.98 -14.78 17.23
C HIS A 172 0.06 -15.11 16.03
N GLN A 173 0.47 -15.99 15.11
CA GLN A 173 -0.50 -16.59 14.17
C GLN A 173 -1.47 -17.61 14.81
N ASN A 174 -1.37 -17.93 16.10
CA ASN A 174 -2.30 -18.83 16.80
C ASN A 174 -3.43 -18.11 17.57
N SER A 175 -3.43 -16.77 17.66
CA SER A 175 -4.48 -15.96 18.32
C SER A 175 -5.48 -15.31 17.34
N VAL A 176 -5.61 -15.87 16.13
CA VAL A 176 -6.43 -15.41 14.97
C VAL A 176 -7.87 -14.96 15.30
N LYS A 177 -8.42 -15.35 16.46
CA LYS A 177 -9.79 -14.97 16.85
C LYS A 177 -9.93 -13.55 17.42
N SER A 178 -8.87 -12.92 17.94
CA SER A 178 -8.94 -11.55 18.48
C SER A 178 -8.41 -10.51 17.47
N ASP A 179 -7.28 -10.82 16.85
CA ASP A 179 -6.56 -9.93 15.92
C ASP A 179 -7.34 -9.70 14.59
N SER A 180 -8.10 -10.69 14.13
CA SER A 180 -8.99 -10.52 12.97
C SER A 180 -10.06 -9.45 13.16
N LYS A 181 -10.55 -9.21 14.38
CA LYS A 181 -11.55 -8.15 14.61
C LYS A 181 -10.95 -6.75 14.49
N SER A 182 -9.72 -6.54 14.93
CA SER A 182 -9.03 -5.24 14.83
C SER A 182 -8.55 -4.96 13.41
N ARG A 183 -7.92 -5.95 12.75
CA ARG A 183 -7.53 -5.82 11.33
C ARG A 183 -8.72 -5.61 10.40
N ASN A 184 -9.87 -6.21 10.70
CA ASN A 184 -11.08 -5.95 9.92
C ASN A 184 -11.63 -4.53 10.14
N MET A 185 -11.29 -3.87 11.25
CA MET A 185 -11.76 -2.53 11.59
C MET A 185 -10.97 -1.43 10.89
N ALA A 186 -9.66 -1.62 10.75
CA ALA A 186 -8.76 -0.61 10.21
C ALA A 186 -8.93 -0.41 8.69
N VAL A 187 -8.84 0.85 8.26
CA VAL A 187 -8.73 1.21 6.84
C VAL A 187 -7.32 0.87 6.36
N ASN A 188 -7.18 0.48 5.09
CA ASN A 188 -5.87 0.31 4.49
C ASN A 188 -5.07 1.61 4.60
N TYR A 189 -3.77 1.51 4.90
CA TYR A 189 -2.93 2.69 5.00
C TYR A 189 -2.84 3.40 3.64
N ASP A 190 -3.11 4.71 3.64
CA ASP A 190 -2.80 5.64 2.55
C ASP A 190 -2.19 6.91 3.16
N PRO A 191 -1.14 7.50 2.54
CA PRO A 191 -0.56 8.76 3.02
C PRO A 191 -1.52 9.96 2.95
N ASN A 192 -2.60 9.90 2.17
CA ASN A 192 -3.62 10.94 2.09
C ASN A 192 -4.99 10.32 2.39
N ILE A 193 -5.57 10.73 3.52
CA ILE A 193 -6.88 10.25 3.96
C ILE A 193 -7.84 11.42 4.02
N HIS A 194 -8.99 11.23 3.40
CA HIS A 194 -10.09 12.18 3.50
C HIS A 194 -10.92 11.91 4.75
N ILE A 195 -11.25 12.93 5.55
CA ILE A 195 -12.12 12.82 6.71
C ILE A 195 -13.37 13.65 6.44
N SER A 196 -14.52 12.97 6.36
CA SER A 196 -15.82 13.61 6.16
C SER A 196 -16.57 13.62 7.49
N ILE A 197 -16.84 14.80 8.04
CA ILE A 197 -17.63 14.97 9.26
C ILE A 197 -19.03 15.44 8.87
N SER A 198 -20.02 14.54 8.99
CA SER A 198 -21.39 14.82 8.61
C SER A 198 -22.33 14.86 9.82
N LEU A 199 -23.19 15.89 9.85
CA LEU A 199 -24.32 15.97 10.76
C LEU A 199 -25.57 15.53 10.00
N LEU A 200 -26.21 14.47 10.46
CA LEU A 200 -27.39 13.87 9.86
C LEU A 200 -28.61 14.18 10.72
N THR A 201 -29.62 14.78 10.11
CA THR A 201 -30.92 15.00 10.74
C THR A 201 -32.03 14.39 9.90
N GLY A 202 -32.98 13.72 10.55
CA GLY A 202 -34.18 13.20 9.89
C GLY A 202 -35.13 14.30 9.38
N ASP A 203 -35.01 15.51 9.92
CA ASP A 203 -35.98 16.58 9.68
C ASP A 203 -35.40 17.70 8.80
N ALA A 204 -36.28 18.58 8.32
CA ALA A 204 -35.92 19.67 7.40
C ALA A 204 -35.50 20.98 8.09
N GLU A 205 -35.41 20.95 9.42
CA GLU A 205 -35.29 22.18 10.20
C GLU A 205 -33.88 22.76 10.12
N PRO A 206 -33.74 24.10 10.05
CA PRO A 206 -32.43 24.72 9.93
C PRO A 206 -31.64 24.50 11.22
N ILE A 207 -30.41 24.01 11.08
CA ILE A 207 -29.49 23.72 12.18
C ILE A 207 -28.24 24.56 12.01
N ALA A 208 -27.71 25.05 13.14
CA ALA A 208 -26.38 25.67 13.20
C ALA A 208 -25.54 24.96 14.27
N TRP A 209 -24.24 24.89 14.05
CA TRP A 209 -23.29 24.21 14.92
C TRP A 209 -21.92 24.93 14.91
N ASP A 210 -21.23 24.92 16.06
CA ASP A 210 -19.92 25.57 16.24
C ASP A 210 -18.73 24.65 15.92
N ILE A 211 -18.81 23.92 14.81
CA ILE A 211 -17.84 22.86 14.49
C ILE A 211 -16.40 23.38 14.29
N ASP A 212 -16.23 24.56 13.67
CA ASP A 212 -14.91 25.12 13.38
C ASP A 212 -14.10 25.46 14.64
N ALA A 213 -14.78 25.87 15.72
CA ALA A 213 -14.14 26.15 17.00
C ALA A 213 -13.69 24.84 17.65
N THR A 214 -14.59 23.86 17.72
CA THR A 214 -14.34 22.54 18.33
C THR A 214 -13.23 21.78 17.61
N LEU A 215 -13.21 21.78 16.27
CA LEU A 215 -12.16 21.08 15.49
C LEU A 215 -10.77 21.68 15.72
N ARG A 216 -10.67 23.00 15.91
CA ARG A 216 -9.38 23.65 16.22
C ARG A 216 -8.84 23.24 17.58
N GLU A 217 -9.72 23.04 18.55
CA GLU A 217 -9.32 22.73 19.92
C GLU A 217 -9.03 21.24 20.12
N TYR A 218 -9.90 20.36 19.64
CA TYR A 218 -9.83 18.93 19.96
C TYR A 218 -9.27 18.07 18.82
N PHE A 219 -9.50 18.45 17.57
CA PHE A 219 -9.13 17.62 16.41
C PHE A 219 -7.76 17.99 15.83
N THR A 220 -7.45 19.28 15.77
CA THR A 220 -6.19 19.79 15.21
C THR A 220 -4.95 19.25 15.91
N PRO A 221 -4.88 19.17 17.25
CA PRO A 221 -3.71 18.59 17.93
C PRO A 221 -3.40 17.15 17.50
N ILE A 222 -4.44 16.35 17.25
CA ILE A 222 -4.30 14.96 16.82
C ILE A 222 -3.87 14.89 15.36
N ARG A 223 -4.40 15.77 14.51
CA ARG A 223 -3.94 15.91 13.14
C ARG A 223 -2.47 16.27 13.07
N ASP A 224 -2.02 17.19 13.93
CA ASP A 224 -0.63 17.63 13.96
C ASP A 224 0.28 16.49 14.45
N LEU A 225 -0.16 15.74 15.48
CA LEU A 225 0.52 14.53 15.97
C LEU A 225 0.67 13.45 14.90
N LEU A 226 -0.36 13.22 14.08
CA LEU A 226 -0.37 12.20 13.03
C LEU A 226 0.15 12.70 11.67
N SER A 227 0.45 13.98 11.55
CA SER A 227 0.94 14.59 10.30
C SER A 227 2.17 13.93 9.68
N PRO A 228 3.12 13.33 10.44
CA PRO A 228 4.24 12.59 9.85
C PRO A 228 3.79 11.29 9.15
N LEU A 229 2.65 10.73 9.55
CA LEU A 229 2.12 9.47 9.02
C LEU A 229 1.16 9.68 7.85
N VAL A 230 0.20 10.57 8.03
CA VAL A 230 -0.95 10.75 7.14
C VAL A 230 -1.27 12.24 7.03
N ASN A 231 -1.51 12.67 5.80
CA ASN A 231 -2.07 13.97 5.48
C ASN A 231 -3.60 13.89 5.45
N PHE A 232 -4.25 14.56 6.40
CA PHE A 232 -5.71 14.58 6.51
C PHE A 232 -6.31 15.81 5.85
N THR A 233 -7.24 15.60 4.92
CA THR A 233 -8.16 16.63 4.43
C THR A 233 -9.49 16.48 5.15
N VAL A 234 -10.05 17.56 5.70
CA VAL A 234 -11.29 17.51 6.50
C VAL A 234 -12.37 18.33 5.81
N ASP A 235 -13.49 17.69 5.51
CA ASP A 235 -14.71 18.35 5.05
C ASP A 235 -15.81 18.19 6.10
N THR A 236 -16.62 19.23 6.28
CA THR A 236 -17.75 19.24 7.22
C THR A 236 -19.05 19.53 6.48
N GLY A 237 -20.11 18.77 6.73
CA GLY A 237 -21.40 18.94 6.07
C GLY A 237 -22.59 18.67 6.99
N ILE A 238 -23.73 19.27 6.65
CA ILE A 238 -25.03 18.96 7.27
C ILE A 238 -25.91 18.36 6.19
N GLU A 239 -26.44 17.18 6.47
CA GLU A 239 -27.35 16.43 5.61
C GLU A 239 -28.73 16.36 6.25
N TYR A 240 -29.71 16.92 5.55
CA TYR A 240 -31.11 16.96 5.97
C TYR A 240 -31.89 15.78 5.39
N HIS A 241 -32.99 15.42 6.04
CA HIS A 241 -33.87 14.31 5.62
C HIS A 241 -33.20 12.93 5.57
N ASN A 242 -32.21 12.71 6.44
CA ASN A 242 -31.53 11.44 6.53
C ASN A 242 -31.36 11.05 8.00
N ASP A 243 -32.26 10.21 8.50
CA ASP A 243 -32.14 9.57 9.81
C ASP A 243 -31.59 8.14 9.72
N LEU A 244 -31.00 7.75 8.58
CA LEU A 244 -30.45 6.40 8.32
C LEU A 244 -31.42 5.24 8.65
N ASN A 245 -32.73 5.44 8.47
CA ASN A 245 -33.77 4.43 8.78
C ASN A 245 -33.83 4.03 10.26
N LEU A 246 -33.46 4.95 11.17
CA LEU A 246 -33.51 4.72 12.62
C LEU A 246 -34.92 4.40 13.16
N HIS A 247 -35.99 4.76 12.42
CA HIS A 247 -37.36 4.35 12.72
C HIS A 247 -37.54 2.84 12.91
N SER A 248 -36.71 2.02 12.25
CA SER A 248 -36.74 0.55 12.39
C SER A 248 -36.24 0.05 13.75
N LEU A 249 -35.51 0.89 14.49
CA LEU A 249 -34.80 0.54 15.72
C LEU A 249 -35.43 1.15 16.98
N SER A 250 -36.55 1.87 16.87
CA SER A 250 -37.20 2.58 17.98
C SER A 250 -37.55 1.67 19.17
N ASN A 251 -37.83 0.39 18.92
CA ASN A 251 -38.26 -0.60 19.92
C ASN A 251 -37.13 -1.52 20.42
N ALA A 252 -35.90 -1.36 19.93
CA ALA A 252 -34.79 -2.20 20.35
C ALA A 252 -34.23 -1.72 21.71
N GLU A 253 -33.98 -2.65 22.65
CA GLU A 253 -33.36 -2.34 23.96
C GLU A 253 -31.83 -2.47 23.93
N TYR A 254 -31.29 -3.29 23.04
CA TYR A 254 -29.86 -3.45 22.85
C TYR A 254 -29.55 -3.56 21.36
N VAL A 255 -28.67 -2.69 20.89
CA VAL A 255 -28.25 -2.63 19.49
C VAL A 255 -26.74 -2.82 19.42
N SER A 256 -26.32 -3.83 18.65
CA SER A 256 -24.93 -4.06 18.30
C SER A 256 -24.61 -3.44 16.93
N TRP A 257 -23.32 -3.23 16.63
CA TRP A 257 -22.89 -2.78 15.31
C TRP A 257 -23.39 -3.73 14.19
N ASN A 258 -23.39 -5.04 14.42
CA ASN A 258 -23.83 -5.98 13.40
C ASN A 258 -25.31 -5.78 13.03
N ASP A 259 -26.14 -5.42 14.00
CA ASP A 259 -27.56 -5.12 13.76
C ASP A 259 -27.73 -3.77 13.03
N LEU A 260 -26.93 -2.76 13.38
CA LEU A 260 -26.90 -1.47 12.69
C LEU A 260 -26.44 -1.58 11.24
N SER A 261 -25.48 -2.46 10.95
CA SER A 261 -24.98 -2.65 9.58
C SER A 261 -26.04 -3.17 8.61
N HIS A 262 -27.08 -3.84 9.14
CA HIS A 262 -28.19 -4.35 8.35
C HIS A 262 -29.32 -3.33 8.14
N THR A 263 -29.37 -2.27 8.96
CA THR A 263 -30.45 -1.28 8.94
C THR A 263 -30.01 0.08 8.40
N LEU A 264 -28.76 0.48 8.67
CA LEU A 264 -28.18 1.72 8.16
C LEU A 264 -27.77 1.53 6.70
N ASP A 265 -28.41 2.26 5.79
CA ASP A 265 -27.89 2.38 4.43
C ASP A 265 -26.79 3.45 4.40
N LEU A 266 -25.56 3.03 4.69
CA LEU A 266 -24.40 3.91 4.65
C LEU A 266 -24.01 4.31 3.22
N SER A 267 -24.63 3.70 2.19
CA SER A 267 -24.37 4.01 0.78
C SER A 267 -24.84 5.43 0.42
N ASP A 268 -25.91 5.91 1.06
CA ASP A 268 -26.47 7.24 0.81
C ASP A 268 -25.49 8.36 1.16
N LEU A 269 -24.65 8.15 2.17
CA LEU A 269 -23.61 9.08 2.63
C LEU A 269 -22.45 9.24 1.63
N PHE A 270 -22.32 8.33 0.67
CA PHE A 270 -21.32 8.42 -0.41
C PHE A 270 -21.81 9.17 -1.65
N SER A 271 -23.13 9.33 -1.80
CA SER A 271 -23.74 9.74 -3.06
C SER A 271 -23.44 11.18 -3.49
N VAL A 272 -22.98 12.02 -2.55
CA VAL A 272 -22.78 13.46 -2.78
C VAL A 272 -21.32 13.82 -3.09
N ASN A 273 -20.35 13.04 -2.60
CA ASN A 273 -18.94 13.48 -2.60
C ASN A 273 -18.00 12.51 -3.32
N HIS A 274 -17.50 12.92 -4.49
CA HIS A 274 -16.38 12.26 -5.17
C HIS A 274 -15.07 12.85 -4.63
N TYR A 275 -14.50 12.24 -3.60
CA TYR A 275 -13.19 12.62 -3.09
C TYR A 275 -12.08 12.22 -4.08
N ARG A 276 -10.97 12.96 -4.06
CA ARG A 276 -9.81 12.67 -4.92
C ARG A 276 -8.95 11.55 -4.34
N GLU A 277 -8.98 11.44 -3.01
CA GLU A 277 -8.29 10.47 -2.19
C GLU A 277 -8.93 9.09 -2.35
N GLN A 278 -8.12 8.03 -2.27
CA GLN A 278 -8.62 6.66 -2.43
C GLN A 278 -9.33 6.17 -1.16
N ASN A 279 -8.90 6.65 0.00
CA ASN A 279 -9.43 6.25 1.30
C ASN A 279 -10.08 7.44 2.01
N SER A 280 -11.31 7.22 2.48
CA SER A 280 -12.08 8.20 3.24
C SER A 280 -12.57 7.58 4.55
N ILE A 281 -12.47 8.34 5.64
CA ILE A 281 -13.04 8.02 6.95
C ILE A 281 -14.24 8.93 7.18
N ASN A 282 -15.39 8.35 7.45
CA ASN A 282 -16.65 9.06 7.67
C ASN A 282 -16.97 9.13 9.16
N LEU A 283 -17.19 10.33 9.67
CA LEU A 283 -17.55 10.62 11.04
C LEU A 283 -18.94 11.23 11.04
N ALA A 284 -19.95 10.44 11.38
CA ALA A 284 -21.35 10.83 11.29
C ALA A 284 -21.94 11.07 12.68
N ILE A 285 -22.64 12.19 12.84
CA ILE A 285 -23.44 12.51 14.02
C ILE A 285 -24.90 12.47 13.60
N VAL A 286 -25.67 11.52 14.12
CA VAL A 286 -27.05 11.24 13.70
C VAL A 286 -28.02 11.67 14.79
N PHE A 287 -29.00 12.46 14.39
CA PHE A 287 -30.16 12.80 15.21
C PHE A 287 -31.42 12.16 14.61
N PRO A 288 -32.20 11.42 15.42
CA PRO A 288 -33.42 10.78 14.94
C PRO A 288 -34.46 11.84 14.54
N SER A 289 -35.37 11.48 13.64
CA SER A 289 -36.54 12.32 13.32
C SER A 289 -37.51 12.39 14.51
N VAL A 290 -38.26 13.48 14.61
CA VAL A 290 -39.39 13.61 15.55
C VAL A 290 -40.40 12.45 15.42
N GLU A 291 -40.56 11.86 14.23
CA GLU A 291 -41.46 10.71 14.01
C GLU A 291 -40.95 9.43 14.69
N THR A 292 -39.63 9.23 14.72
CA THR A 292 -38.96 8.08 15.33
C THR A 292 -39.00 8.15 16.86
N GLY A 293 -39.01 9.37 17.42
CA GLY A 293 -39.03 9.60 18.86
C GLY A 293 -37.72 9.22 19.55
N SER A 294 -37.76 9.12 20.88
CA SER A 294 -36.58 8.82 21.71
C SER A 294 -36.17 7.35 21.61
N LEU A 295 -34.89 7.08 21.36
CA LEU A 295 -34.35 5.73 21.15
C LEU A 295 -34.08 5.02 22.49
N ALA A 296 -34.79 3.91 22.74
CA ALA A 296 -34.75 3.22 24.03
C ALA A 296 -33.41 2.48 24.32
N PHE A 297 -32.65 2.09 23.31
CA PHE A 297 -31.37 1.38 23.50
C PHE A 297 -30.23 2.28 24.00
N ILE A 298 -30.42 3.60 23.96
CA ILE A 298 -29.49 4.57 24.56
C ILE A 298 -29.93 4.73 26.02
N ASN A 299 -29.61 3.71 26.81
CA ASN A 299 -29.83 3.75 28.25
C ASN A 299 -28.90 4.79 28.88
N GLU A 300 -29.43 5.58 29.81
CA GLU A 300 -28.68 6.51 30.66
C GLU A 300 -27.75 5.73 31.61
N THR A 301 -26.71 5.12 31.06
CA THR A 301 -25.67 4.48 31.87
C THR A 301 -24.82 5.55 32.54
N GLY A 302 -25.35 6.12 33.62
CA GLY A 302 -24.63 6.78 34.72
C GLY A 302 -23.92 8.11 34.46
N ASN A 303 -23.57 8.44 33.21
CA ASN A 303 -22.69 9.58 32.90
C ASN A 303 -23.41 10.79 32.28
N GLY A 304 -24.74 10.76 32.12
CA GLY A 304 -25.50 11.87 31.53
C GLY A 304 -25.19 12.12 30.06
N ILE A 305 -24.71 11.11 29.34
CA ILE A 305 -24.42 11.16 27.90
C ILE A 305 -25.63 10.58 27.16
N ASP A 306 -26.32 11.42 26.40
CA ASP A 306 -27.54 11.07 25.65
C ASP A 306 -27.24 10.52 24.24
N TRP A 307 -26.01 10.06 23.99
CA TRP A 307 -25.58 9.52 22.71
C TRP A 307 -24.69 8.29 22.87
N LYS A 308 -24.63 7.47 21.82
CA LYS A 308 -23.81 6.26 21.77
C LYS A 308 -22.99 6.21 20.48
N SER A 309 -21.70 5.94 20.59
CA SER A 309 -20.80 5.75 19.43
C SER A 309 -20.76 4.29 18.97
N PHE A 310 -20.70 4.12 17.66
CA PHE A 310 -20.54 2.84 16.99
C PHE A 310 -19.41 2.95 15.98
N LEU A 311 -18.43 2.05 16.11
CA LEU A 311 -17.30 1.96 15.20
C LEU A 311 -17.66 1.06 14.01
N VAL A 312 -17.57 1.60 12.81
CA VAL A 312 -17.89 0.93 11.54
C VAL A 312 -16.59 0.50 10.85
N PRO A 313 -16.36 -0.82 10.67
CA PRO A 313 -15.18 -1.34 10.02
C PRO A 313 -14.93 -0.72 8.64
N GLN A 314 -13.71 -0.23 8.41
CA GLN A 314 -13.26 0.35 7.14
C GLN A 314 -14.05 1.57 6.64
N TRP A 315 -14.96 2.10 7.46
CA TRP A 315 -15.82 3.23 7.09
C TRP A 315 -15.61 4.42 8.02
N GLY A 316 -15.66 4.22 9.34
CA GLY A 316 -15.48 5.30 10.31
C GLY A 316 -16.32 5.15 11.57
N VAL A 317 -16.92 6.23 12.07
CA VAL A 317 -17.66 6.26 13.34
C VAL A 317 -19.04 6.88 13.13
N VAL A 318 -20.06 6.26 13.73
CA VAL A 318 -21.42 6.81 13.78
C VAL A 318 -21.79 7.06 15.24
N VAL A 319 -22.13 8.29 15.57
CA VAL A 319 -22.69 8.69 16.88
C VAL A 319 -24.18 8.88 16.72
N ILE A 320 -24.97 8.14 17.48
CA ILE A 320 -26.43 8.21 17.45
C ILE A 320 -26.91 8.85 18.74
N ASN A 321 -27.73 9.90 18.59
CA ASN A 321 -28.36 10.59 19.71
C ASN A 321 -29.67 9.93 20.10
N LYS A 322 -29.99 9.99 21.39
CA LYS A 322 -31.24 9.49 21.97
C LYS A 322 -32.45 10.24 21.48
N ASP A 323 -32.37 11.57 21.49
CA ASP A 323 -33.50 12.46 21.26
C ASP A 323 -33.36 13.26 19.96
N PRO A 324 -34.49 13.59 19.30
CA PRO A 324 -34.50 14.43 18.11
C PRO A 324 -34.08 15.86 18.45
N LEU A 325 -33.55 16.58 17.46
CA LEU A 325 -33.17 17.98 17.65
C LEU A 325 -34.41 18.86 17.88
N PRO A 326 -34.33 19.85 18.79
CA PRO A 326 -35.39 20.84 18.95
C PRO A 326 -35.47 21.75 17.73
N THR A 327 -36.62 22.42 17.59
CA THR A 327 -36.80 23.34 16.46
C THR A 327 -35.79 24.50 16.45
N ASN A 328 -35.16 24.75 15.30
CA ASN A 328 -34.02 25.70 15.13
C ASN A 328 -32.87 25.45 16.13
N ALA A 329 -32.43 24.20 16.26
CA ALA A 329 -31.37 23.83 17.19
C ALA A 329 -30.04 24.53 16.89
N TYR A 330 -29.37 24.93 17.97
CA TYR A 330 -27.98 25.39 17.95
C TYR A 330 -27.12 24.40 18.74
N ILE A 331 -26.24 23.69 18.05
CA ILE A 331 -25.36 22.71 18.68
C ILE A 331 -24.15 23.44 19.26
N THR A 332 -24.01 23.38 20.59
CA THR A 332 -22.96 24.06 21.35
C THR A 332 -21.62 23.35 21.24
N ASN A 333 -20.54 24.10 21.47
CA ASN A 333 -19.18 23.56 21.52
C ASN A 333 -19.05 22.45 22.57
N ASP A 334 -19.67 22.59 23.75
CA ASP A 334 -19.57 21.59 24.83
C ASP A 334 -20.04 20.20 24.39
N TYR A 335 -21.18 20.11 23.70
CA TYR A 335 -21.67 18.84 23.16
C TYR A 335 -20.73 18.29 22.08
N LEU A 336 -20.28 19.15 21.16
CA LEU A 336 -19.38 18.74 20.08
C LEU A 336 -18.02 18.31 20.63
N ALA A 337 -17.53 18.91 21.72
CA ALA A 337 -16.25 18.58 22.32
C ALA A 337 -16.21 17.10 22.74
N ASP A 338 -17.25 16.62 23.41
CA ASP A 338 -17.37 15.23 23.84
C ASP A 338 -17.42 14.28 22.63
N VAL A 339 -18.21 14.62 21.61
CA VAL A 339 -18.35 13.79 20.39
C VAL A 339 -17.04 13.76 19.58
N ILE A 340 -16.42 14.93 19.36
CA ILE A 340 -15.17 15.05 18.61
C ILE A 340 -14.02 14.36 19.36
N SER A 341 -13.98 14.43 20.69
CA SER A 341 -12.99 13.69 21.49
C SER A 341 -13.11 12.17 21.31
N THR A 342 -14.34 11.68 21.14
CA THR A 342 -14.62 10.27 20.88
C THR A 342 -14.17 9.87 19.48
N PHE A 343 -14.48 10.68 18.47
CA PHE A 343 -13.98 10.47 17.10
C PHE A 343 -12.45 10.46 17.04
N ALA A 344 -11.82 11.41 17.73
CA ALA A 344 -10.38 11.50 17.90
C ALA A 344 -9.76 10.20 18.46
N HIS A 345 -10.35 9.64 19.51
CA HIS A 345 -9.90 8.37 20.08
C HIS A 345 -10.08 7.20 19.11
N ASP A 346 -11.21 7.15 18.41
CA ASP A 346 -11.54 6.05 17.51
C ASP A 346 -10.75 6.10 16.19
N ILE A 347 -10.24 7.27 15.76
CA ILE A 347 -9.33 7.39 14.61
C ILE A 347 -8.08 6.51 14.80
N PHE A 348 -7.51 6.44 16.00
CA PHE A 348 -6.36 5.55 16.26
C PHE A 348 -6.70 4.08 16.00
N LYS A 349 -7.94 3.65 16.30
CA LYS A 349 -8.40 2.29 15.99
C LYS A 349 -8.61 2.09 14.49
N LEU A 350 -9.20 3.08 13.81
CA LEU A 350 -9.46 3.04 12.36
C LEU A 350 -8.19 3.08 11.51
N LEU A 351 -7.12 3.69 12.01
CA LEU A 351 -5.80 3.65 11.37
C LEU A 351 -5.01 2.38 11.69
N GLY A 352 -5.53 1.53 12.59
CA GLY A 352 -4.82 0.33 13.06
C GLY A 352 -3.64 0.65 13.98
N LEU A 353 -3.63 1.82 14.62
CA LEU A 353 -2.64 2.21 15.63
C LEU A 353 -2.98 1.65 17.02
N SER A 354 -4.23 1.22 17.23
CA SER A 354 -4.69 0.71 18.52
C SER A 354 -5.43 -0.61 18.41
N GLU A 355 -4.82 -1.68 18.92
CA GLU A 355 -5.41 -3.03 18.91
C GLU A 355 -6.03 -3.43 20.26
N VAL A 356 -5.59 -2.85 21.39
CA VAL A 356 -6.12 -3.14 22.74
C VAL A 356 -6.22 -1.87 23.59
N ALA A 357 -7.24 -1.80 24.45
CA ALA A 357 -7.50 -0.70 25.40
C ALA A 357 -6.57 -0.70 26.64
N GLU A 358 -5.61 -1.63 26.72
CA GLU A 358 -4.73 -1.86 27.89
C GLU A 358 -3.23 -1.76 27.57
N ASP A 359 -2.87 -1.17 26.43
CA ASP A 359 -1.45 -1.02 26.10
C ASP A 359 -0.83 0.14 26.91
N MET A 360 0.16 -0.18 27.74
CA MET A 360 0.98 0.78 28.51
C MET A 360 1.86 1.68 27.62
N ASN A 361 1.58 1.79 26.31
CA ASN A 361 2.48 2.41 25.35
C ASN A 361 2.07 3.86 25.05
N SER A 362 3.05 4.77 25.05
CA SER A 362 2.86 6.14 24.59
C SER A 362 2.34 6.17 23.14
N PRO A 363 1.36 7.05 22.81
CA PRO A 363 0.96 7.30 21.43
C PRO A 363 2.13 7.61 20.48
N LEU A 364 3.20 8.28 20.96
CA LEU A 364 4.38 8.59 20.15
C LEU A 364 5.16 7.35 19.75
N VAL A 365 5.41 6.45 20.70
CA VAL A 365 6.09 5.17 20.44
C VAL A 365 5.27 4.33 19.46
N ARG A 366 3.93 4.30 19.63
CA ARG A 366 3.03 3.58 18.72
C ARG A 366 3.07 4.13 17.29
N ILE A 367 3.11 5.46 17.14
CA ILE A 367 3.25 6.11 15.85
C ILE A 367 4.56 5.68 15.18
N ASP A 368 5.67 5.65 15.91
CA ASP A 368 6.97 5.22 15.36
C ASP A 368 6.99 3.73 15.00
N SER A 369 6.41 2.87 15.84
CA SER A 369 6.23 1.45 15.52
C SER A 369 5.41 1.26 14.26
N PHE A 370 4.37 2.07 14.09
CA PHE A 370 3.55 2.06 12.89
C PHE A 370 4.30 2.56 11.66
N LYS A 371 5.13 3.61 11.76
CA LYS A 371 6.02 4.06 10.67
C LYS A 371 6.87 2.87 10.17
N ARG A 372 7.54 2.18 11.11
CA ARG A 372 8.41 1.04 10.81
C ARG A 372 7.65 -0.10 10.14
N LYS A 373 6.49 -0.47 10.69
CA LYS A 373 5.59 -1.47 10.10
C LYS A 373 5.20 -1.11 8.67
N VAL A 374 4.72 0.11 8.45
CA VAL A 374 4.26 0.60 7.13
C VAL A 374 5.40 0.62 6.11
N ILE A 375 6.62 1.02 6.51
CA ILE A 375 7.78 1.02 5.61
C ILE A 375 8.04 -0.40 5.08
N ILE A 376 8.05 -1.40 5.96
CA ILE A 376 8.25 -2.80 5.58
C ILE A 376 7.11 -3.29 4.68
N ASP A 377 5.86 -3.04 5.05
CA ASP A 377 4.70 -3.45 4.26
C ASP A 377 4.70 -2.79 2.86
N ASN A 378 5.11 -1.52 2.76
CA ASN A 378 5.27 -0.82 1.49
C ASN A 378 6.38 -1.42 0.61
N LEU A 379 7.50 -1.84 1.20
CA LEU A 379 8.58 -2.54 0.47
C LEU A 379 8.08 -3.86 -0.09
N GLU A 380 7.37 -4.66 0.72
CA GLU A 380 6.78 -5.94 0.31
C GLU A 380 5.72 -5.77 -0.80
N LYS A 381 4.79 -4.82 -0.60
CA LYS A 381 3.75 -4.49 -1.58
C LYS A 381 4.39 -4.09 -2.90
N SER A 382 5.42 -3.25 -2.86
CA SER A 382 6.11 -2.75 -4.06
C SER A 382 6.80 -3.86 -4.85
N VAL A 383 7.53 -4.76 -4.18
CA VAL A 383 8.16 -5.91 -4.86
C VAL A 383 7.11 -6.85 -5.45
N THR A 384 6.01 -7.08 -4.72
CA THR A 384 4.89 -7.90 -5.21
C THR A 384 4.20 -7.29 -6.43
N THR A 385 4.00 -5.96 -6.45
CA THR A 385 3.48 -5.24 -7.61
C THR A 385 4.42 -5.33 -8.81
N LEU A 386 5.74 -5.17 -8.60
CA LEU A 386 6.73 -5.31 -9.67
C LEU A 386 6.79 -6.75 -10.22
N SER A 387 6.72 -7.75 -9.34
CA SER A 387 6.65 -9.16 -9.75
C SER A 387 5.37 -9.45 -10.55
N SER A 388 4.23 -8.90 -10.11
CA SER A 388 2.96 -9.00 -10.84
C SER A 388 3.03 -8.33 -12.21
N LEU A 389 3.72 -7.18 -12.32
CA LEU A 389 3.99 -6.51 -13.58
C LEU A 389 4.79 -7.42 -14.51
N VAL A 390 5.90 -7.99 -14.03
CA VAL A 390 6.76 -8.90 -14.80
C VAL A 390 5.96 -10.12 -15.28
N SER A 391 5.24 -10.78 -14.36
CA SER A 391 4.39 -11.93 -14.67
C SER A 391 3.34 -11.59 -15.73
N MET A 392 2.63 -10.47 -15.59
CA MET A 392 1.65 -9.99 -16.57
C MET A 392 2.29 -9.75 -17.95
N THR A 393 3.45 -9.11 -18.01
CA THR A 393 4.15 -8.82 -19.28
C THR A 393 4.68 -10.06 -19.99
N ASN A 394 5.03 -11.11 -19.21
CA ASN A 394 5.44 -12.43 -19.71
C ASN A 394 4.25 -13.20 -20.29
N HIS A 395 3.11 -13.20 -19.61
CA HIS A 395 1.89 -13.88 -20.08
C HIS A 395 1.25 -13.17 -21.29
N LEU A 396 1.21 -11.83 -21.28
CA LEU A 396 0.61 -11.03 -22.34
C LEU A 396 1.67 -10.49 -23.28
N GLN A 397 2.29 -11.35 -24.11
CA GLN A 397 3.38 -10.95 -25.02
C GLN A 397 3.00 -9.89 -26.08
N GLN A 398 1.70 -9.61 -26.25
CA GLN A 398 1.21 -8.59 -27.18
C GLN A 398 1.09 -7.19 -26.54
N MET A 399 1.29 -7.06 -25.24
CA MET A 399 1.21 -5.79 -24.50
C MET A 399 2.40 -4.87 -24.85
N SER A 400 2.20 -3.58 -25.12
CA SER A 400 3.30 -2.63 -25.20
C SER A 400 3.94 -2.38 -23.84
N ILE A 401 5.26 -2.20 -23.81
CA ILE A 401 5.97 -1.72 -22.62
C ILE A 401 6.65 -0.40 -22.99
N PRO A 402 6.08 0.74 -22.60
CA PRO A 402 6.65 2.07 -22.85
C PRO A 402 8.00 2.25 -22.15
N ARG A 403 8.79 3.22 -22.61
CA ARG A 403 10.07 3.57 -21.96
C ARG A 403 9.87 4.12 -20.55
N GLU A 404 8.79 4.86 -20.35
CA GLU A 404 8.41 5.45 -19.06
C GLU A 404 8.23 4.35 -17.98
N VAL A 405 7.66 3.20 -18.36
CA VAL A 405 7.49 2.06 -17.43
C VAL A 405 8.84 1.48 -17.02
N LEU A 406 9.80 1.36 -17.95
CA LEU A 406 11.15 0.92 -17.61
C LEU A 406 11.86 1.93 -16.69
N GLU A 407 11.70 3.22 -16.95
CA GLU A 407 12.26 4.28 -16.12
C GLU A 407 11.65 4.25 -14.71
N ASP A 408 10.34 4.04 -14.60
CA ASP A 408 9.63 3.89 -13.33
C ASP A 408 10.08 2.65 -12.56
N VAL A 409 10.26 1.51 -13.23
CA VAL A 409 10.78 0.29 -12.59
C VAL A 409 12.21 0.51 -12.07
N ASN A 410 13.10 1.13 -12.85
CA ASN A 410 14.45 1.44 -12.39
C ASN A 410 14.44 2.43 -11.21
N ASN A 411 13.59 3.45 -11.28
CA ASN A 411 13.43 4.41 -10.18
C ASN A 411 12.88 3.74 -8.91
N ALA A 412 11.93 2.81 -9.04
CA ALA A 412 11.41 2.04 -7.93
C ALA A 412 12.50 1.18 -7.27
N LEU A 413 13.30 0.47 -8.07
CA LEU A 413 14.41 -0.33 -7.54
C LEU A 413 15.47 0.54 -6.84
N ASN A 414 15.80 1.70 -7.40
CA ASN A 414 16.73 2.65 -6.78
C ASN A 414 16.18 3.24 -5.46
N LEU A 415 14.88 3.55 -5.40
CA LEU A 415 14.23 4.02 -4.18
C LEU A 415 14.20 2.92 -3.11
N ARG A 416 13.94 1.67 -3.51
CA ARG A 416 14.00 0.53 -2.59
C ARG A 416 15.39 0.41 -1.97
N LEU A 417 16.45 0.45 -2.77
CA LEU A 417 17.83 0.40 -2.28
C LEU A 417 18.13 1.53 -1.29
N GLN A 418 17.73 2.76 -1.60
CA GLN A 418 17.88 3.90 -0.68
C GLN A 418 17.17 3.66 0.67
N ILE A 419 15.95 3.11 0.64
CA ILE A 419 15.22 2.80 1.87
C ILE A 419 15.97 1.72 2.66
N VAL A 420 16.40 0.64 2.01
CA VAL A 420 17.14 -0.45 2.66
C VAL A 420 18.45 0.07 3.28
N ASP A 421 19.18 0.93 2.60
CA ASP A 421 20.40 1.55 3.12
C ASP A 421 20.13 2.39 4.39
N LEU A 422 18.99 3.08 4.45
CA LEU A 422 18.56 3.82 5.65
C LEU A 422 18.20 2.86 6.80
N LEU A 423 17.44 1.79 6.51
CA LEU A 423 16.98 0.84 7.53
C LEU A 423 18.12 0.02 8.14
N ASN A 424 19.13 -0.30 7.33
CA ASN A 424 20.26 -1.13 7.71
C ASN A 424 21.37 -0.35 8.41
N ASN A 425 21.31 0.98 8.43
CA ASN A 425 22.36 1.79 9.00
C ASN A 425 22.13 2.01 10.51
N PRO A 426 22.96 1.42 11.39
CA PRO A 426 22.83 1.57 12.83
C PRO A 426 22.90 3.03 13.32
N GLU A 427 23.66 3.88 12.62
CA GLU A 427 23.86 5.27 13.02
C GLU A 427 22.68 6.19 12.64
N LEU A 428 21.72 5.69 11.85
CA LEU A 428 20.60 6.46 11.30
C LEU A 428 19.27 5.94 11.84
N GLY A 429 18.84 6.46 13.01
CA GLY A 429 17.54 6.08 13.57
C GLY A 429 16.79 7.20 14.30
N SER A 430 17.10 8.46 13.98
CA SER A 430 16.33 9.61 14.47
C SER A 430 14.95 9.68 13.82
N ASP A 431 14.01 10.39 14.45
CA ASP A 431 12.64 10.56 13.95
C ASP A 431 12.59 11.12 12.51
N GLU A 432 13.50 12.05 12.18
CA GLU A 432 13.61 12.65 10.85
C GLU A 432 13.94 11.62 9.77
N ILE A 433 14.86 10.70 10.05
CA ILE A 433 15.24 9.63 9.12
C ILE A 433 14.07 8.67 8.93
N TRP A 434 13.35 8.30 9.99
CA TRP A 434 12.15 7.47 9.87
C TRP A 434 11.06 8.14 9.05
N ASN A 435 10.84 9.45 9.23
CA ASN A 435 9.90 10.22 8.44
C ASN A 435 10.33 10.28 6.96
N GLU A 436 11.63 10.41 6.68
CA GLU A 436 12.17 10.34 5.32
C GLU A 436 11.97 8.95 4.70
N ALA A 437 12.31 7.88 5.41
CA ALA A 437 12.13 6.51 4.96
C ALA A 437 10.66 6.19 4.66
N LEU A 438 9.73 6.67 5.49
CA LEU A 438 8.29 6.55 5.24
C LEU A 438 7.88 7.32 3.98
N ARG A 439 8.35 8.56 3.79
CA ARG A 439 8.05 9.35 2.59
C ARG A 439 8.59 8.66 1.32
N LEU A 440 9.79 8.08 1.38
CA LEU A 440 10.39 7.33 0.27
C LEU A 440 9.59 6.05 -0.02
N SER A 441 9.15 5.31 1.02
CA SER A 441 8.36 4.08 0.84
C SER A 441 6.98 4.37 0.24
N ASN A 442 6.33 5.47 0.66
CA ASN A 442 5.07 5.94 0.06
C ASN A 442 5.24 6.30 -1.42
N ARG A 443 6.34 6.98 -1.76
CA ARG A 443 6.68 7.29 -3.15
C ARG A 443 6.96 6.03 -3.98
N LEU A 444 7.64 5.05 -3.39
CA LEU A 444 7.95 3.78 -4.03
C LEU A 444 6.67 3.07 -4.48
N VAL A 445 5.70 2.89 -3.58
CA VAL A 445 4.40 2.27 -3.89
C VAL A 445 3.71 3.01 -5.05
N LYS A 446 3.66 4.34 -4.98
CA LYS A 446 3.04 5.17 -6.03
C LYS A 446 3.69 5.01 -7.40
N ILE A 447 5.02 4.89 -7.46
CA ILE A 447 5.75 4.67 -8.73
C ILE A 447 5.48 3.27 -9.27
N CYS A 448 5.47 2.25 -8.40
CA CYS A 448 5.14 0.88 -8.78
C CYS A 448 3.72 0.76 -9.34
N GLU A 449 2.74 1.37 -8.67
CA GLU A 449 1.34 1.39 -9.14
C GLU A 449 1.21 2.17 -10.45
N ARG A 450 1.90 3.31 -10.59
CA ARG A 450 1.92 4.06 -11.86
C ARG A 450 2.50 3.24 -13.01
N ALA A 451 3.57 2.49 -12.78
CA ALA A 451 4.17 1.60 -13.77
C ALA A 451 3.21 0.45 -14.15
N PHE A 452 2.56 -0.15 -13.16
CA PHE A 452 1.62 -1.27 -13.37
C PHE A 452 0.36 -0.85 -14.12
N PHE A 453 -0.25 0.28 -13.75
CA PHE A 453 -1.49 0.80 -14.35
C PHE A 453 -1.24 1.79 -15.49
N HIS A 454 -0.06 1.76 -16.12
CA HIS A 454 0.27 2.69 -17.19
C HIS A 454 -0.76 2.60 -18.33
N LYS A 455 -1.30 3.75 -18.75
CA LYS A 455 -2.43 3.85 -19.68
C LYS A 455 -2.23 3.06 -20.98
N GLU A 456 -1.06 3.18 -21.61
CA GLU A 456 -0.75 2.49 -22.87
C GLU A 456 -0.70 0.97 -22.72
N MET A 457 -0.22 0.50 -21.56
CA MET A 457 -0.13 -0.92 -21.21
C MET A 457 -1.54 -1.53 -21.12
N VAL A 458 -2.45 -0.86 -20.40
CA VAL A 458 -3.84 -1.32 -20.24
C VAL A 458 -4.60 -1.26 -21.57
N GLN A 459 -4.45 -0.18 -22.32
CA GLN A 459 -5.21 0.03 -23.57
C GLN A 459 -4.85 -0.96 -24.68
N GLN A 460 -3.58 -1.32 -24.83
CA GLN A 460 -3.16 -2.20 -25.93
C GLN A 460 -3.55 -3.67 -25.75
N THR A 461 -3.82 -4.11 -24.52
CA THR A 461 -4.38 -5.44 -24.24
C THR A 461 -5.73 -5.65 -24.93
N PHE A 462 -6.48 -4.57 -25.19
CA PHE A 462 -7.78 -4.62 -25.86
C PHE A 462 -7.72 -4.63 -27.40
N PHE A 463 -6.53 -4.61 -28.01
CA PHE A 463 -6.36 -4.67 -29.47
C PHE A 463 -5.51 -5.88 -29.90
N PRO A 464 -6.11 -7.07 -30.06
CA PRO A 464 -5.41 -8.27 -30.51
C PRO A 464 -4.76 -8.08 -31.89
N GLN A 465 -3.62 -8.74 -32.11
CA GLN A 465 -2.94 -8.69 -33.42
C GLN A 465 -3.81 -9.17 -34.59
N GLU A 466 -4.83 -9.98 -34.33
CA GLU A 466 -5.82 -10.43 -35.32
C GLU A 466 -6.57 -9.27 -35.96
N HIS A 467 -6.92 -8.25 -35.16
CA HIS A 467 -7.59 -7.05 -35.64
C HIS A 467 -6.65 -6.22 -36.53
N LYS A 468 -5.36 -6.20 -36.18
CA LYS A 468 -4.33 -5.57 -37.02
C LYS A 468 -4.25 -6.23 -38.39
N ILE A 469 -4.18 -7.56 -38.44
CA ILE A 469 -4.17 -8.32 -39.69
C ILE A 469 -5.44 -8.04 -40.50
N ALA A 470 -6.61 -8.02 -39.87
CA ALA A 470 -7.87 -7.71 -40.53
C ALA A 470 -7.91 -6.31 -41.17
N VAL A 471 -7.25 -5.31 -40.59
CA VAL A 471 -7.12 -3.96 -41.19
C VAL A 471 -6.13 -3.93 -42.35
N TYR A 472 -5.00 -4.64 -42.27
CA TYR A 472 -3.95 -4.59 -43.31
C TYR A 472 -4.16 -5.59 -44.46
N LEU A 473 -4.91 -6.68 -44.24
CA LEU A 473 -5.16 -7.73 -45.24
C LEU A 473 -5.86 -7.22 -46.52
N PRO A 474 -6.88 -6.33 -46.46
CA PRO A 474 -7.50 -5.76 -47.66
C PRO A 474 -6.53 -4.92 -48.51
N LEU A 475 -5.55 -4.26 -47.88
CA LEU A 475 -4.57 -3.41 -48.56
C LEU A 475 -3.41 -4.24 -49.15
N LEU A 476 -2.86 -5.18 -48.37
CA LEU A 476 -1.68 -5.95 -48.77
C LEU A 476 -2.03 -7.24 -49.54
N GLY A 477 -3.20 -7.83 -49.30
CA GLY A 477 -3.65 -9.09 -49.91
C GLY A 477 -3.72 -9.08 -51.44
N PRO A 478 -4.31 -8.05 -52.09
CA PRO A 478 -4.31 -7.97 -53.54
C PRO A 478 -2.89 -7.83 -54.12
N ILE A 479 -2.04 -7.04 -53.46
CA ILE A 479 -0.66 -6.79 -53.89
C ILE A 479 0.18 -8.05 -53.78
N THR A 480 0.07 -8.81 -52.68
CA THR A 480 0.75 -10.11 -52.51
C THR A 480 0.31 -11.10 -53.56
N VAL A 481 -1.00 -11.27 -53.78
CA VAL A 481 -1.51 -12.23 -54.76
C VAL A 481 -1.01 -11.90 -56.16
N VAL A 482 -1.06 -10.64 -56.59
CA VAL A 482 -0.60 -10.23 -57.92
C VAL A 482 0.92 -10.40 -58.09
N THR A 483 1.72 -10.00 -57.11
CA THR A 483 3.19 -10.11 -57.18
C THR A 483 3.67 -11.55 -57.19
N PHE A 484 3.13 -12.41 -56.31
CA PHE A 484 3.52 -13.82 -56.23
C PHE A 484 3.00 -14.63 -57.42
N THR A 485 1.77 -14.42 -57.89
CA THR A 485 1.26 -15.13 -59.09
C THR A 485 2.08 -14.77 -60.34
N ALA A 486 2.46 -13.50 -60.51
CA ALA A 486 3.36 -13.07 -61.58
C ALA A 486 4.75 -13.71 -61.45
N PHE A 487 5.29 -13.81 -60.23
CA PHE A 487 6.56 -14.47 -59.95
C PHE A 487 6.51 -15.98 -60.25
N PHE A 488 5.51 -16.70 -59.75
CA PHE A 488 5.35 -18.14 -60.00
C PHE A 488 5.15 -18.47 -61.48
N LYS A 489 4.38 -17.66 -62.21
CA LYS A 489 4.20 -17.82 -63.66
C LYS A 489 5.53 -17.63 -64.40
N SER A 490 6.32 -16.62 -64.00
CA SER A 490 7.67 -16.40 -64.53
C SER A 490 8.60 -17.58 -64.24
N LEU A 491 8.53 -18.18 -63.05
CA LEU A 491 9.33 -19.35 -62.68
C LEU A 491 8.95 -20.61 -63.48
N LYS A 492 7.64 -20.87 -63.63
CA LYS A 492 7.12 -22.01 -64.38
C LYS A 492 7.49 -21.94 -65.87
N GLU A 493 7.55 -20.74 -66.44
CA GLU A 493 8.04 -20.49 -67.81
C GLU A 493 9.54 -20.78 -67.97
N VAL A 494 10.35 -20.68 -66.91
CA VAL A 494 11.77 -21.07 -66.96
C VAL A 494 11.90 -22.60 -66.97
N ILE A 495 11.18 -23.29 -66.08
CA ILE A 495 11.23 -24.75 -65.95
C ILE A 495 10.69 -25.45 -67.22
N THR A 496 9.62 -24.91 -67.81
CA THR A 496 9.06 -25.46 -69.06
C THR A 496 9.90 -25.15 -70.30
N LYS A 497 10.70 -24.08 -70.30
CA LYS A 497 11.63 -23.78 -71.40
C LYS A 497 12.90 -24.64 -71.32
N SER A 498 13.44 -24.86 -70.11
CA SER A 498 14.54 -25.81 -69.86
C SER A 498 14.17 -27.23 -70.32
N LYS A 499 12.97 -27.73 -69.93
CA LYS A 499 12.47 -29.04 -70.41
C LYS A 499 12.25 -29.14 -71.92
N LYS A 500 12.02 -28.03 -72.62
CA LYS A 500 11.85 -28.00 -74.09
C LYS A 500 13.19 -27.90 -74.83
N GLU A 501 14.22 -27.36 -74.21
CA GLU A 501 15.60 -27.38 -74.72
C GLU A 501 16.20 -28.79 -74.53
N ASP A 502 16.04 -29.42 -73.36
CA ASP A 502 16.48 -30.81 -73.12
C ASP A 502 15.75 -31.84 -74.02
N GLY A 503 14.48 -31.60 -74.35
CA GLY A 503 13.71 -32.46 -75.25
C GLY A 503 13.98 -32.26 -76.75
N LYS A 504 14.75 -31.23 -77.13
CA LYS A 504 15.14 -30.97 -78.53
C LYS A 504 16.49 -31.61 -78.89
N ASP A 505 17.40 -31.73 -77.92
CA ASP A 505 18.69 -32.41 -78.12
C ASP A 505 18.51 -33.94 -78.23
N GLY A 506 17.51 -34.53 -77.55
CA GLY A 506 17.20 -35.96 -77.69
C GLY A 506 16.53 -36.39 -79.01
N LYS A 507 16.23 -35.47 -79.93
CA LYS A 507 15.59 -35.77 -81.23
C LYS A 507 16.49 -35.53 -82.44
N ALA A 508 17.73 -35.07 -82.23
CA ALA A 508 18.71 -34.84 -83.28
C ALA A 508 19.51 -36.12 -83.66
N ASP A 509 19.56 -37.14 -82.78
CA ASP A 509 20.37 -38.35 -83.00
C ASP A 509 19.68 -39.49 -83.79
N ASP A 510 18.36 -39.43 -84.06
CA ASP A 510 17.61 -40.55 -84.67
C ASP A 510 17.36 -40.44 -86.19
N LYS A 511 18.11 -39.58 -86.91
CA LYS A 511 17.98 -39.41 -88.38
C LYS A 511 19.22 -39.74 -89.20
N GLY A 512 20.22 -40.38 -88.60
CA GLY A 512 21.52 -40.65 -89.22
C GLY A 512 21.92 -42.12 -89.35
N GLN A 513 21.01 -43.07 -89.62
CA GLN A 513 21.41 -44.46 -89.89
C GLN A 513 20.37 -45.24 -90.73
N LYS A 514 20.30 -44.96 -92.03
CA LYS A 514 19.83 -45.90 -93.06
C LYS A 514 20.50 -45.56 -94.40
N ALA A 515 21.67 -46.16 -94.60
CA ALA A 515 22.31 -46.32 -95.90
C ALA A 515 23.11 -47.63 -95.85
N GLU A 516 22.42 -48.74 -96.12
CA GLU A 516 22.87 -49.85 -96.99
C GLU A 516 21.65 -50.63 -97.47
#